data_AF-A0AB35MKF3-F1
#
_entry.id   AF-A0AB35MKF3-F1
#
_cell.length_a   1.000
_cell.length_b   1.000
_cell.length_c   1.000
_cell.angle_alpha   90.00
_cell.angle_beta   90.00
_cell.angle_gamma   90.00
#
_symmetry.space_group_name_H-M   'P 1'
#
loop_
_entity.id
_entity.type
_entity.pdbx_description
1 polymer ?
#
loop_
_entity_poly.entity_id
_entity_poly.type
_entity_poly.pdbx_seq_one_letter_code
_entity_poly.pdbx_strand_id
1 'polypeptide(L)'
;MSSARRIVRRILPDRALGFARRLRGGGSTPPPPAPFTAFNLAAVIARGGEFAGSLRLRPGAEERERTLAGEVETARFVDHIDHQPPPADLVFVGVCNDKYAPGLEALLLSLHRVYPGLRNRFIVFHDAGLSELSMHRLREVHPAVEFARRDPAHYAVAMGDAYNHKRVGLLGYLTLEALTMADPSWVVILDTDLLILGDISPLWRGGRPKAVPDIGVRPYALRAQSTGQLVINSGVISLPRSERGPEATARMDRVLASLATHTDPLLDQFADQRFWNVYLAERDLELLPQNFNTNKALYAGPYERDEAGSTSILHITGPKPWFDFIDRSLLADDDLSRLRTARKRQKGPYVLWDQLYRSEMLRSRLGAFRAQESAALEDERGRAAGRPVVLIGNGPSLARTDMSAFDGYEKVVFNWFVRHEDFDTIRPEHLVLPSHMLFGGWHTPTPKLPADFLAALTAHEHRPTLWISHYFKPYIETVPELAGYTIRYYFFEKPFKRRLEMTGWAPLDLTAPLVDSNTGVLTAGVAMALHFGASHIVLVGCDSNYSSASGSYFYAAAEHSSLTTREDQLLRTWEAGGTGEYGYGVVGALLAERGVPFLDATVGGSLTVVPKATLDEARSIGAAG
;
A
#
# COMPACT_ATOMS: atom_id res chain seq x y z
N MET A 1 31.42 -11.18 56.44
CA MET A 1 32.79 -10.71 56.17
C MET A 1 33.17 -11.14 54.77
N SER A 2 33.57 -10.19 53.90
CA SER A 2 34.42 -10.34 52.70
C SER A 2 33.89 -11.27 51.57
N SER A 3 33.73 -10.91 50.29
CA SER A 3 34.26 -9.79 49.49
C SER A 3 33.37 -9.63 48.24
N ALA A 4 32.56 -8.58 48.22
CA ALA A 4 31.95 -8.03 47.02
C ALA A 4 32.71 -6.74 46.72
N ARG A 5 33.60 -6.73 45.70
CA ARG A 5 34.25 -5.53 45.14
C ARG A 5 35.18 -5.90 43.98
N ARG A 6 34.67 -5.82 42.74
CA ARG A 6 35.37 -5.33 41.53
C ARG A 6 34.57 -5.73 40.29
N ILE A 7 33.93 -4.73 39.66
CA ILE A 7 33.75 -4.49 38.21
C ILE A 7 32.59 -3.49 38.09
N VAL A 8 32.87 -2.23 38.45
CA VAL A 8 32.13 -1.05 37.98
C VAL A 8 33.14 0.08 37.95
N ARG A 9 33.91 0.19 36.87
CA ARG A 9 34.74 1.37 36.55
C ARG A 9 35.25 1.28 35.12
N ARG A 10 34.50 1.89 34.19
CA ARG A 10 34.95 2.62 32.99
C ARG A 10 33.87 2.66 31.91
N ILE A 11 32.81 3.45 32.13
CA ILE A 11 32.15 4.18 31.04
C ILE A 11 31.73 5.55 31.62
N LEU A 12 32.45 6.59 31.18
CA LEU A 12 32.19 8.05 31.28
C LEU A 12 32.41 8.74 32.66
N PRO A 13 32.95 9.99 32.69
CA PRO A 13 32.62 11.06 31.74
C PRO A 13 33.79 11.92 31.22
N ASP A 14 34.06 11.83 29.91
CA ASP A 14 34.63 12.95 29.13
C ASP A 14 33.59 14.05 28.84
N ARG A 15 32.32 13.87 29.25
CA ARG A 15 31.28 14.90 29.15
C ARG A 15 31.40 16.02 30.20
N ALA A 16 32.16 15.82 31.28
CA ALA A 16 32.32 16.85 32.32
C ALA A 16 33.39 17.92 31.97
N LEU A 17 34.41 17.57 31.19
CA LEU A 17 35.47 18.50 30.76
C LEU A 17 35.07 19.39 29.58
N GLY A 18 34.05 18.99 28.80
CA GLY A 18 33.47 19.84 27.76
C GLY A 18 32.64 21.02 28.29
N PHE A 19 32.14 20.93 29.53
CA PHE A 19 31.31 21.98 30.13
C PHE A 19 32.15 23.14 30.69
N ALA A 20 33.32 22.85 31.27
CA ALA A 20 34.22 23.87 31.83
C ALA A 20 34.91 24.73 30.76
N ARG A 21 35.09 24.23 29.53
CA ARG A 21 35.64 25.00 28.40
C ARG A 21 34.64 25.98 27.76
N ARG A 22 33.32 25.82 27.97
CA ARG A 22 32.29 26.77 27.48
C ARG A 22 32.12 28.02 28.35
N LEU A 23 32.62 28.00 29.59
CA LEU A 23 32.44 29.12 30.53
C LEU A 23 33.52 30.20 30.42
N ARG A 24 34.50 30.08 29.51
CA ARG A 24 35.62 31.03 29.40
C ARG A 24 35.79 31.71 28.03
N GLY A 25 34.82 31.57 27.13
CA GLY A 25 34.75 32.34 25.89
C GLY A 25 33.35 32.91 25.72
N GLY A 26 33.15 34.16 26.14
CA GLY A 26 31.86 34.85 26.22
C GLY A 26 31.23 35.22 24.88
N GLY A 27 30.94 34.23 24.05
CA GLY A 27 29.92 34.33 23.00
C GLY A 27 28.65 33.67 23.53
N SER A 28 27.64 34.43 23.94
CA SER A 28 26.34 33.87 24.30
C SER A 28 25.75 33.21 23.05
N THR A 29 25.80 31.88 22.97
CA THR A 29 25.05 31.15 21.95
C THR A 29 23.60 31.61 22.02
N PRO A 30 23.00 32.11 20.92
CA PRO A 30 21.63 32.60 20.95
C PRO A 30 20.71 31.48 21.45
N PRO A 31 19.68 31.82 22.26
CA PRO A 31 18.76 30.82 22.79
C PRO A 31 18.09 30.06 21.63
N PRO A 32 17.78 28.77 21.81
CA PRO A 32 17.06 28.00 20.81
C PRO A 32 15.71 28.66 20.51
N PRO A 33 15.16 28.50 19.30
CA PRO A 33 13.84 29.02 18.97
C PRO A 33 12.76 28.48 19.93
N ALA A 34 11.81 29.33 20.31
CA ALA A 34 10.65 28.89 21.07
C ALA A 34 9.83 27.86 20.27
N PRO A 35 9.17 26.90 20.95
CA PRO A 35 8.21 26.03 20.30
C PRO A 35 7.04 26.84 19.74
N PHE A 36 6.35 26.28 18.76
CA PHE A 36 5.13 26.93 18.27
C PHE A 36 4.06 26.95 19.36
N THR A 37 3.52 28.15 19.63
CA THR A 37 2.26 28.37 20.34
C THR A 37 1.61 29.62 19.76
N ALA A 38 0.28 29.75 19.89
CA ALA A 38 -0.43 30.98 19.50
C ALA A 38 0.14 32.22 20.22
N PHE A 39 0.53 32.07 21.49
CA PHE A 39 1.17 33.12 22.28
C PHE A 39 2.53 33.56 21.69
N ASN A 40 3.39 32.59 21.34
CA ASN A 40 4.70 32.88 20.76
C ASN A 40 4.57 33.51 19.37
N LEU A 41 3.58 33.09 18.57
CA LEU A 41 3.29 33.72 17.28
C LEU A 41 2.83 35.17 17.47
N ALA A 42 1.88 35.41 18.37
CA ALA A 42 1.41 36.77 18.70
C ALA A 42 2.56 37.67 19.18
N ALA A 43 3.50 37.14 19.97
CA ALA A 43 4.68 37.88 20.42
C ALA A 43 5.63 38.26 19.27
N VAL A 44 5.81 37.39 18.27
CA VAL A 44 6.59 37.68 17.05
C VAL A 44 5.91 38.77 16.22
N ILE A 45 4.59 38.68 16.04
CA ILE A 45 3.79 39.68 15.31
C ILE A 45 3.88 41.04 16.00
N ALA A 46 3.65 41.10 17.31
CA ALA A 46 3.69 42.34 18.09
C ALA A 46 5.07 43.03 18.07
N ARG A 47 6.15 42.27 17.86
CA ARG A 47 7.51 42.81 17.75
C ARG A 47 7.95 43.07 16.30
N GLY A 48 7.07 42.84 15.32
CA GLY A 48 7.35 43.06 13.91
C GLY A 48 8.42 42.12 13.34
N GLY A 49 8.70 40.98 13.98
CA GLY A 49 9.73 40.07 13.49
C GLY A 49 10.26 39.06 14.51
N GLU A 50 11.11 38.16 14.00
CA GLU A 50 11.86 37.21 14.81
C GLU A 50 12.85 37.95 15.71
N PHE A 51 12.93 37.55 16.98
CA PHE A 51 13.92 37.99 17.96
C PHE A 51 14.63 36.80 18.60
N ALA A 52 15.70 37.05 19.37
CA ALA A 52 16.45 35.99 20.02
C ALA A 52 15.54 35.12 20.91
N GLY A 53 15.43 33.83 20.58
CA GLY A 53 14.61 32.86 21.31
C GLY A 53 13.14 32.85 20.91
N SER A 54 12.73 33.65 19.92
CA SER A 54 11.37 33.61 19.38
C SER A 54 11.10 32.37 18.52
N LEU A 55 9.83 32.14 18.19
CA LEU A 55 9.43 31.20 17.15
C LEU A 55 10.06 31.63 15.81
N ARG A 56 10.58 30.67 15.05
CA ARG A 56 11.00 30.93 13.67
C ARG A 56 9.81 30.95 12.72
N LEU A 57 9.72 32.00 11.91
CA LEU A 57 8.76 32.07 10.81
C LEU A 57 9.30 31.23 9.64
N ARG A 58 8.39 30.63 8.86
CA ARG A 58 8.78 29.78 7.72
C ARG A 58 9.38 30.63 6.58
N PRO A 59 10.21 30.01 5.72
CA PRO A 59 10.89 30.73 4.65
C PRO A 59 9.92 31.12 3.53
N GLY A 60 9.77 32.42 3.33
CA GLY A 60 9.02 33.08 2.25
C GLY A 60 8.83 34.54 2.63
N ALA A 61 9.38 35.48 1.86
CA ALA A 61 9.34 36.91 2.22
C ALA A 61 7.90 37.41 2.39
N GLU A 62 7.03 37.05 1.44
CA GLU A 62 5.62 37.40 1.46
C GLU A 62 4.84 36.70 2.57
N GLU A 63 4.98 35.37 2.74
CA GLU A 63 4.32 34.67 3.86
C GLU A 63 4.71 35.28 5.22
N ARG A 64 5.99 35.67 5.35
CA ARG A 64 6.50 36.34 6.54
C ARG A 64 5.87 37.71 6.73
N GLU A 65 5.82 38.55 5.69
CA GLU A 65 5.21 39.88 5.74
C GLU A 65 3.75 39.79 6.17
N ARG A 66 2.98 38.86 5.59
CA ARG A 66 1.57 38.64 5.91
C ARG A 66 1.36 38.12 7.32
N THR A 67 2.23 37.21 7.75
CA THR A 67 2.23 36.75 9.15
C THR A 67 2.42 37.92 10.10
N LEU A 68 3.40 38.79 9.82
CA LEU A 68 3.70 39.98 10.62
C LEU A 68 2.61 41.07 10.54
N ALA A 69 1.84 41.11 9.45
CA ALA A 69 0.64 41.94 9.33
C ALA A 69 -0.55 41.40 10.16
N GLY A 70 -0.43 40.23 10.78
CA GLY A 70 -1.52 39.62 11.55
C GLY A 70 -2.60 38.97 10.69
N GLU A 71 -2.33 38.71 9.41
CA GLU A 71 -3.27 38.07 8.47
C GLU A 71 -3.33 36.54 8.65
N VAL A 72 -3.35 36.08 9.91
CA VAL A 72 -3.24 34.67 10.27
C VAL A 72 -4.40 34.22 11.15
N GLU A 73 -4.77 32.95 11.01
CA GLU A 73 -5.61 32.25 11.97
C GLU A 73 -4.93 30.97 12.43
N THR A 74 -4.70 30.84 13.74
CA THR A 74 -4.04 29.65 14.31
C THR A 74 -4.92 28.43 14.20
N ALA A 75 -4.32 27.27 13.89
CA ALA A 75 -5.02 26.00 13.86
C ALA A 75 -5.76 25.74 15.18
N ARG A 76 -7.00 25.28 15.08
CA ARG A 76 -7.83 24.89 16.23
C ARG A 76 -8.24 23.44 16.06
N PHE A 77 -8.15 22.68 17.12
CA PHE A 77 -8.67 21.32 17.22
C PHE A 77 -9.85 21.37 18.18
N VAL A 78 -10.90 20.63 17.84
CA VAL A 78 -12.07 20.50 18.71
C VAL A 78 -12.36 19.02 18.88
N ASP A 79 -12.64 18.62 20.11
CA ASP A 79 -13.15 17.29 20.37
C ASP A 79 -14.62 17.25 19.94
N HIS A 80 -14.93 16.36 19.00
CA HIS A 80 -16.29 16.15 18.57
C HIS A 80 -16.78 14.76 19.00
N ILE A 81 -17.83 14.75 19.83
CA ILE A 81 -18.35 13.53 20.46
C ILE A 81 -19.70 13.12 19.85
N ASP A 82 -20.44 14.06 19.25
CA ASP A 82 -21.75 13.75 18.68
C ASP A 82 -21.57 13.04 17.34
N HIS A 83 -21.55 11.73 17.33
CA HIS A 83 -21.50 10.94 16.10
C HIS A 83 -22.86 10.96 15.38
N GLN A 84 -22.87 11.22 14.08
CA GLN A 84 -24.07 11.10 13.24
C GLN A 84 -23.74 10.33 11.96
N PRO A 85 -24.53 9.31 11.58
CA PRO A 85 -24.33 8.65 10.30
C PRO A 85 -24.60 9.64 9.15
N PRO A 86 -23.97 9.45 7.98
CA PRO A 86 -24.29 10.23 6.79
C PRO A 86 -25.75 10.02 6.37
N PRO A 87 -26.45 11.07 5.89
CA PRO A 87 -27.77 10.93 5.27
C PRO A 87 -27.75 9.89 4.16
N ALA A 88 -28.82 9.12 3.99
CA ALA A 88 -28.85 8.02 3.01
C ALA A 88 -28.60 8.47 1.56
N ASP A 89 -28.95 9.72 1.23
CA ASP A 89 -28.78 10.32 -0.10
C ASP A 89 -27.50 11.17 -0.24
N LEU A 90 -26.63 11.21 0.78
CA LEU A 90 -25.31 11.84 0.69
C LEU A 90 -24.41 11.06 -0.27
N VAL A 91 -23.63 11.79 -1.08
CA VAL A 91 -22.64 11.21 -1.98
C VAL A 91 -21.23 11.69 -1.61
N PHE A 92 -20.29 10.76 -1.52
CA PHE A 92 -18.87 11.06 -1.46
C PHE A 92 -18.30 11.16 -2.87
N VAL A 93 -17.35 12.07 -3.07
CA VAL A 93 -16.65 12.27 -4.35
C VAL A 93 -15.15 12.25 -4.12
N GLY A 94 -14.41 11.59 -5.00
CA GLY A 94 -12.94 11.65 -5.03
C GLY A 94 -12.41 11.55 -6.46
N VAL A 95 -11.12 11.86 -6.62
CA VAL A 95 -10.43 11.74 -7.91
C VAL A 95 -9.26 10.77 -7.79
N CYS A 96 -9.23 9.75 -8.65
CA CYS A 96 -8.26 8.67 -8.53
C CYS A 96 -7.68 8.20 -9.87
N ASN A 97 -6.42 7.78 -9.85
CA ASN A 97 -5.80 6.94 -10.88
C ASN A 97 -5.06 5.78 -10.17
N ASP A 98 -4.39 4.90 -10.91
CA ASP A 98 -3.72 3.73 -10.31
C ASP A 98 -2.62 4.09 -9.30
N LYS A 99 -1.93 5.23 -9.46
CA LYS A 99 -0.93 5.71 -8.50
C LYS A 99 -1.55 6.00 -7.12
N TYR A 100 -2.81 6.44 -7.09
CA TYR A 100 -3.51 6.83 -5.88
C TYR A 100 -4.57 5.82 -5.42
N ALA A 101 -4.79 4.73 -6.17
CA ALA A 101 -5.77 3.69 -5.83
C ALA A 101 -5.57 3.10 -4.41
N PRO A 102 -4.33 2.80 -3.93
CA PRO A 102 -4.15 2.35 -2.55
C PRO A 102 -4.51 3.38 -1.49
N GLY A 103 -4.36 4.67 -1.80
CA GLY A 103 -4.81 5.77 -0.94
C GLY A 103 -6.33 5.74 -0.81
N LEU A 104 -7.04 5.71 -1.93
CA LEU A 104 -8.50 5.65 -1.95
C LEU A 104 -9.01 4.38 -1.24
N GLU A 105 -8.34 3.25 -1.44
CA GLU A 105 -8.65 1.99 -0.74
C GLU A 105 -8.51 2.16 0.78
N ALA A 106 -7.47 2.87 1.25
CA ALA A 106 -7.30 3.23 2.67
C ALA A 106 -8.40 4.16 3.18
N LEU A 107 -8.79 5.17 2.39
CA LEU A 107 -9.88 6.08 2.71
C LEU A 107 -11.18 5.30 2.91
N LEU A 108 -11.57 4.45 1.96
CA LEU A 108 -12.79 3.65 2.03
C LEU A 108 -12.81 2.69 3.24
N LEU A 109 -11.69 2.00 3.50
CA LEU A 109 -11.56 1.13 4.68
C LEU A 109 -11.71 1.92 5.99
N SER A 110 -11.09 3.10 6.06
CA SER A 110 -11.17 3.95 7.23
C SER A 110 -12.56 4.55 7.45
N LEU A 111 -13.28 4.88 6.36
CA LEU A 111 -14.69 5.25 6.40
C LEU A 111 -15.55 4.12 6.95
N HIS A 112 -15.38 2.89 6.47
CA HIS A 112 -16.13 1.72 6.97
C HIS A 112 -15.83 1.41 8.44
N ARG A 113 -14.60 1.67 8.89
CA ARG A 113 -14.21 1.53 10.29
C ARG A 113 -14.94 2.53 11.20
N VAL A 114 -15.07 3.78 10.77
CA VAL A 114 -15.75 4.83 11.55
C VAL A 114 -17.28 4.75 11.41
N TYR A 115 -17.78 4.34 10.24
CA TYR A 115 -19.20 4.17 9.95
C TYR A 115 -19.50 2.72 9.51
N PRO A 116 -19.58 1.78 10.47
CA PRO A 116 -19.97 0.40 10.16
C PRO A 116 -21.33 0.36 9.44
N GLY A 117 -21.39 -0.31 8.30
CA GLY A 117 -22.60 -0.40 7.48
C GLY A 117 -22.84 0.78 6.52
N LEU A 118 -21.85 1.65 6.28
CA LEU A 118 -21.90 2.69 5.26
C LEU A 118 -22.33 2.13 3.88
N ARG A 119 -23.40 2.70 3.30
CA ARG A 119 -23.95 2.32 1.97
C ARG A 119 -24.06 3.50 1.00
N ASN A 120 -23.63 4.68 1.42
CA ASN A 120 -23.63 5.88 0.60
C ASN A 120 -22.84 5.66 -0.68
N ARG A 121 -23.26 6.32 -1.77
CA ARG A 121 -22.51 6.26 -3.03
C ARG A 121 -21.17 6.96 -2.86
N PHE A 122 -20.13 6.39 -3.47
CA PHE A 122 -18.83 7.03 -3.60
C PHE A 122 -18.48 7.14 -5.08
N ILE A 123 -18.54 8.34 -5.64
CA ILE A 123 -18.22 8.56 -7.05
C ILE A 123 -16.73 8.89 -7.19
N VAL A 124 -16.04 8.09 -7.98
CA VAL A 124 -14.63 8.27 -8.31
C VAL A 124 -14.54 8.81 -9.73
N PHE A 125 -14.18 10.09 -9.86
CA PHE A 125 -13.81 10.65 -11.15
C PHE A 125 -12.38 10.24 -11.48
N HIS A 126 -12.16 9.83 -12.72
CA HIS A 126 -10.84 9.40 -13.18
C HIS A 126 -10.64 9.69 -14.66
N ASP A 127 -9.38 9.70 -15.09
CA ASP A 127 -8.99 9.74 -16.49
C ASP A 127 -8.83 8.31 -17.04
N ALA A 128 -8.04 8.10 -18.09
CA ALA A 128 -7.74 6.76 -18.58
C ALA A 128 -6.76 5.97 -17.68
N GLY A 129 -6.23 6.56 -16.61
CA GLY A 129 -5.15 6.02 -15.79
C GLY A 129 -5.60 5.17 -14.60
N LEU A 130 -6.89 4.81 -14.49
CA LEU A 130 -7.40 3.88 -13.48
C LEU A 130 -7.76 2.55 -14.14
N SER A 131 -7.02 1.49 -13.80
CA SER A 131 -7.21 0.16 -14.36
C SER A 131 -8.47 -0.55 -13.86
N GLU A 132 -8.95 -1.52 -14.66
CA GLU A 132 -10.05 -2.42 -14.28
C GLU A 132 -9.75 -3.19 -13.00
N LEU A 133 -8.50 -3.62 -12.78
CA LEU A 133 -8.11 -4.31 -11.56
C LEU A 133 -8.28 -3.41 -10.33
N SER A 134 -7.81 -2.16 -10.41
CA SER A 134 -8.00 -1.18 -9.32
C SER A 134 -9.48 -0.90 -9.09
N MET A 135 -10.28 -0.73 -10.15
CA MET A 135 -11.72 -0.51 -10.01
C MET A 135 -12.42 -1.70 -9.35
N HIS A 136 -12.12 -2.93 -9.76
CA HIS A 136 -12.63 -4.14 -9.11
C HIS A 136 -12.29 -4.18 -7.62
N ARG A 137 -11.01 -3.97 -7.29
CA ARG A 137 -10.51 -4.00 -5.90
C ARG A 137 -11.19 -2.97 -5.02
N LEU A 138 -11.46 -1.78 -5.55
CA LEU A 138 -12.18 -0.72 -4.84
C LEU A 138 -13.67 -1.08 -4.63
N ARG A 139 -14.34 -1.71 -5.61
CA ARG A 139 -15.73 -2.21 -5.46
C ARG A 139 -15.84 -3.31 -4.41
N GLU A 140 -14.84 -4.18 -4.28
CA GLU A 140 -14.83 -5.20 -3.23
C GLU A 140 -14.77 -4.60 -1.83
N VAL A 141 -14.04 -3.48 -1.66
CA VAL A 141 -14.00 -2.76 -0.38
C VAL A 141 -15.31 -2.03 -0.13
N HIS A 142 -15.86 -1.37 -1.15
CA HIS A 142 -17.09 -0.59 -1.05
C HIS A 142 -17.97 -0.81 -2.29
N PRO A 143 -19.01 -1.68 -2.23
CA PRO A 143 -19.82 -2.03 -3.39
C PRO A 143 -20.57 -0.86 -4.05
N ALA A 144 -20.77 0.24 -3.33
CA ALA A 144 -21.42 1.46 -3.84
C ALA A 144 -20.42 2.47 -4.44
N VAL A 145 -19.18 2.06 -4.76
CA VAL A 145 -18.27 2.87 -5.58
C VAL A 145 -18.75 2.88 -7.04
N GLU A 146 -18.89 4.08 -7.59
CA GLU A 146 -19.17 4.33 -9.00
C GLU A 146 -17.95 4.99 -9.66
N PHE A 147 -17.62 4.57 -10.87
CA PHE A 147 -16.49 5.14 -11.61
C PHE A 147 -17.00 5.96 -12.78
N ALA A 148 -16.58 7.22 -12.82
CA ALA A 148 -16.99 8.17 -13.84
C ALA A 148 -15.75 8.68 -14.57
N ARG A 149 -15.46 8.08 -15.73
CA ARG A 149 -14.39 8.56 -16.61
C ARG A 149 -14.71 9.97 -17.10
N ARG A 150 -13.73 10.88 -17.03
CA ARG A 150 -13.80 12.25 -17.52
C ARG A 150 -12.51 12.61 -18.24
N ASP A 151 -12.61 13.57 -19.16
CA ASP A 151 -11.45 14.16 -19.81
C ASP A 151 -11.02 15.41 -19.03
N PRO A 152 -9.86 15.42 -18.36
CA PRO A 152 -9.36 16.60 -17.65
C PRO A 152 -9.20 17.83 -18.56
N ALA A 153 -9.06 17.64 -19.88
CA ALA A 153 -8.96 18.74 -20.85
C ALA A 153 -10.20 19.63 -20.90
N HIS A 154 -11.36 19.16 -20.41
CA HIS A 154 -12.56 19.98 -20.29
C HIS A 154 -12.35 21.21 -19.38
N TYR A 155 -11.45 21.08 -18.41
CA TYR A 155 -11.11 22.12 -17.43
C TYR A 155 -9.86 22.91 -17.83
N ALA A 156 -9.49 22.93 -19.11
CA ALA A 156 -8.25 23.53 -19.59
C ALA A 156 -8.10 24.99 -19.12
N VAL A 157 -7.29 25.16 -18.07
CA VAL A 157 -6.87 26.44 -17.52
C VAL A 157 -5.39 26.65 -17.75
N ALA A 158 -4.96 27.91 -17.86
CA ALA A 158 -3.54 28.23 -17.90
C ALA A 158 -2.88 27.82 -16.58
N MET A 159 -2.12 26.72 -16.60
CA MET A 159 -1.33 26.29 -15.44
C MET A 159 0.05 26.95 -15.49
N GLY A 160 0.48 27.53 -14.36
CA GLY A 160 1.85 28.01 -14.20
C GLY A 160 2.87 26.87 -14.09
N ASP A 161 4.17 27.21 -14.02
CA ASP A 161 5.27 26.23 -13.98
C ASP A 161 5.50 25.54 -12.62
N ALA A 162 4.63 25.78 -11.64
CA ALA A 162 4.75 25.22 -10.29
C ALA A 162 4.82 23.68 -10.32
N TYR A 163 5.67 23.10 -9.47
CA TYR A 163 5.89 21.66 -9.41
C TYR A 163 4.59 20.85 -9.26
N ASN A 164 3.65 21.33 -8.44
CA ASN A 164 2.38 20.64 -8.22
C ASN A 164 1.51 20.60 -9.48
N HIS A 165 1.58 21.62 -10.33
CA HIS A 165 0.88 21.64 -11.62
C HIS A 165 1.43 20.55 -12.55
N LYS A 166 2.75 20.33 -12.55
CA LYS A 166 3.35 19.25 -13.34
C LYS A 166 3.00 17.85 -12.83
N ARG A 167 2.82 17.72 -11.51
CA ARG A 167 2.57 16.41 -10.87
C ARG A 167 1.11 15.96 -10.90
N VAL A 168 0.19 16.85 -10.54
CA VAL A 168 -1.25 16.53 -10.47
C VAL A 168 -1.94 16.88 -11.79
N GLY A 169 -1.41 17.86 -12.52
CA GLY A 169 -1.98 18.31 -13.78
C GLY A 169 -3.41 18.80 -13.62
N LEU A 170 -4.19 18.58 -14.67
CA LEU A 170 -5.62 18.90 -14.71
C LEU A 170 -6.48 17.88 -13.94
N LEU A 171 -5.90 16.78 -13.45
CA LEU A 171 -6.67 15.70 -12.82
C LEU A 171 -7.44 16.20 -11.59
N GLY A 172 -6.84 17.08 -10.78
CA GLY A 172 -7.51 17.66 -9.59
C GLY A 172 -8.80 18.43 -9.90
N TYR A 173 -8.92 18.98 -11.11
CA TYR A 173 -10.14 19.68 -11.55
C TYR A 173 -11.33 18.75 -11.80
N LEU A 174 -11.12 17.43 -11.85
CA LEU A 174 -12.25 16.50 -11.91
C LEU A 174 -13.12 16.54 -10.64
N THR A 175 -12.62 17.10 -9.53
CA THR A 175 -13.44 17.37 -8.33
C THR A 175 -14.60 18.33 -8.62
N LEU A 176 -14.49 19.18 -9.66
CA LEU A 176 -15.49 20.18 -9.99
C LEU A 176 -16.79 19.58 -10.53
N GLU A 177 -16.75 18.34 -11.02
CA GLU A 177 -17.94 17.57 -11.40
C GLU A 177 -18.98 17.51 -10.25
N ALA A 178 -18.53 17.59 -8.99
CA ALA A 178 -19.40 17.68 -7.82
C ALA A 178 -20.42 18.84 -7.90
N LEU A 179 -20.06 19.95 -8.56
CA LEU A 179 -20.93 21.12 -8.73
C LEU A 179 -22.11 20.84 -9.67
N THR A 180 -21.99 19.84 -10.56
CA THR A 180 -23.04 19.47 -11.51
C THR A 180 -24.11 18.55 -10.89
N MET A 181 -23.85 18.00 -9.71
CA MET A 181 -24.72 17.01 -9.06
C MET A 181 -25.86 17.69 -8.29
N ALA A 182 -27.07 17.75 -8.85
CA ALA A 182 -28.20 18.45 -8.23
C ALA A 182 -28.95 17.64 -7.15
N ASP A 183 -29.05 16.32 -7.31
CA ASP A 183 -30.02 15.53 -6.53
C ASP A 183 -29.63 15.26 -5.06
N PRO A 184 -28.38 14.87 -4.72
CA PRO A 184 -28.01 14.51 -3.34
C PRO A 184 -28.28 15.63 -2.33
N SER A 185 -28.61 15.33 -1.07
CA SER A 185 -28.66 16.34 0.00
C SER A 185 -27.30 17.01 0.23
N TRP A 186 -26.23 16.21 0.17
CA TRP A 186 -24.84 16.62 0.33
C TRP A 186 -23.94 15.93 -0.69
N VAL A 187 -22.93 16.66 -1.14
CA VAL A 187 -21.74 16.09 -1.79
C VAL A 187 -20.53 16.43 -0.94
N VAL A 188 -19.81 15.40 -0.50
CA VAL A 188 -18.57 15.55 0.28
C VAL A 188 -17.39 15.13 -0.60
N ILE A 189 -16.57 16.10 -0.98
CA ILE A 189 -15.35 15.90 -1.75
C ILE A 189 -14.23 15.53 -0.77
N LEU A 190 -13.58 14.41 -1.04
CA LEU A 190 -12.50 13.84 -0.27
C LEU A 190 -11.33 13.51 -1.20
N ASP A 191 -10.15 14.05 -0.91
CA ASP A 191 -8.92 13.62 -1.56
C ASP A 191 -8.67 12.12 -1.31
N THR A 192 -8.02 11.47 -2.27
CA THR A 192 -7.76 10.02 -2.19
C THR A 192 -6.63 9.66 -1.23
N ASP A 193 -5.89 10.61 -0.69
CA ASP A 193 -4.80 10.40 0.26
C ASP A 193 -5.19 10.77 1.70
N LEU A 194 -6.48 10.71 2.01
CA LEU A 194 -7.03 10.91 3.35
C LEU A 194 -7.13 9.59 4.13
N LEU A 195 -7.08 9.71 5.46
CA LEU A 195 -7.33 8.64 6.41
C LEU A 195 -8.34 9.14 7.45
N ILE A 196 -9.49 8.47 7.56
CA ILE A 196 -10.55 8.82 8.53
C ILE A 196 -10.26 8.12 9.86
N LEU A 197 -9.95 8.91 10.88
CA LEU A 197 -9.53 8.44 12.20
C LEU A 197 -10.63 8.59 13.26
N GLY A 198 -11.58 9.48 13.03
CA GLY A 198 -12.69 9.77 13.94
C GLY A 198 -13.93 10.25 13.19
N ASP A 199 -14.94 10.71 13.94
CA ASP A 199 -16.18 11.19 13.35
C ASP A 199 -15.95 12.44 12.48
N ILE A 200 -16.54 12.43 11.29
CA ILE A 200 -16.50 13.51 10.28
C ILE A 200 -17.89 14.05 9.97
N SER A 201 -18.88 13.75 10.81
CA SER A 201 -20.26 14.12 10.56
C SER A 201 -20.58 15.61 10.50
N PRO A 202 -19.77 16.54 11.06
CA PRO A 202 -19.90 17.96 10.79
C PRO A 202 -19.87 18.32 9.31
N LEU A 203 -19.26 17.50 8.44
CA LEU A 203 -19.26 17.74 7.01
C LEU A 203 -20.68 17.84 6.44
N TRP A 204 -21.68 17.13 6.99
CA TRP A 204 -23.05 17.09 6.46
C TRP A 204 -24.11 17.67 7.40
N ARG A 205 -23.73 18.63 8.26
CA ARG A 205 -24.66 19.35 9.15
C ARG A 205 -24.97 20.76 8.67
N GLY A 206 -26.09 21.33 9.10
CA GLY A 206 -26.45 22.72 8.77
C GLY A 206 -26.82 22.89 7.29
N GLY A 207 -26.60 24.09 6.75
CA GLY A 207 -27.00 24.44 5.38
C GLY A 207 -25.94 25.19 4.56
N ARG A 208 -24.71 25.33 5.09
CA ARG A 208 -23.62 26.08 4.45
C ARG A 208 -22.59 25.16 3.82
N PRO A 209 -21.91 25.59 2.73
CA PRO A 209 -20.71 24.92 2.26
C PRO A 209 -19.65 24.91 3.36
N LYS A 210 -18.81 23.89 3.37
CA LYS A 210 -17.75 23.71 4.38
C LYS A 210 -16.41 23.42 3.75
N ALA A 211 -15.38 23.96 4.38
CA ALA A 211 -13.99 23.67 4.06
C ALA A 211 -13.14 23.78 5.33
N VAL A 212 -11.88 23.37 5.24
CA VAL A 212 -10.91 23.52 6.33
C VAL A 212 -9.83 24.52 5.91
N PRO A 213 -9.41 25.45 6.78
CA PRO A 213 -8.28 26.34 6.49
C PRO A 213 -7.01 25.56 6.12
N ASP A 214 -6.28 26.02 5.10
CA ASP A 214 -5.02 25.45 4.67
C ASP A 214 -3.86 26.00 5.50
N ILE A 215 -3.50 25.23 6.51
CA ILE A 215 -2.31 25.49 7.29
C ILE A 215 -1.06 24.86 6.64
N GLY A 216 -1.24 23.93 5.70
CA GLY A 216 -0.16 23.19 5.05
C GLY A 216 0.81 22.57 6.06
N VAL A 217 2.05 23.03 6.03
CA VAL A 217 3.11 22.62 6.96
C VAL A 217 3.20 23.56 8.18
N ARG A 218 2.47 24.66 8.17
CA ARG A 218 2.38 25.65 9.24
C ARG A 218 1.30 25.23 10.24
N PRO A 219 1.32 25.80 11.44
CA PRO A 219 0.27 25.63 12.44
C PRO A 219 -0.72 26.81 12.48
N TYR A 220 -0.84 27.53 11.37
CA TYR A 220 -1.78 28.62 11.14
C TYR A 220 -2.07 28.75 9.65
N ALA A 221 -3.25 29.25 9.31
CA ALA A 221 -3.67 29.59 7.95
C ALA A 221 -3.40 31.07 7.70
N LEU A 222 -3.21 31.42 6.43
CA LEU A 222 -3.05 32.80 5.98
C LEU A 222 -4.29 33.21 5.19
N ARG A 223 -4.57 34.51 5.16
CA ARG A 223 -5.55 35.05 4.20
C ARG A 223 -4.94 35.04 2.80
N ALA A 224 -5.74 34.98 1.74
CA ALA A 224 -5.34 35.30 0.37
C ALA A 224 -5.61 36.80 0.12
N GLN A 225 -4.71 37.49 -0.57
CA GLN A 225 -4.88 38.91 -0.86
C GLN A 225 -5.98 39.11 -1.90
N SER A 226 -6.01 38.22 -2.90
CA SER A 226 -6.98 38.23 -4.00
C SER A 226 -8.43 38.08 -3.53
N THR A 227 -8.68 37.29 -2.46
CA THR A 227 -10.03 37.01 -1.96
C THR A 227 -10.35 37.67 -0.63
N GLY A 228 -9.34 38.11 0.14
CA GLY A 228 -9.49 38.58 1.52
C GLY A 228 -9.87 37.49 2.54
N GLN A 229 -10.08 36.25 2.09
CA GLN A 229 -10.50 35.11 2.90
C GLN A 229 -9.31 34.27 3.33
N LEU A 230 -9.48 33.46 4.38
CA LEU A 230 -8.50 32.43 4.71
C LEU A 230 -8.36 31.45 3.54
N VAL A 231 -7.11 31.10 3.22
CA VAL A 231 -6.85 30.04 2.25
C VAL A 231 -7.40 28.75 2.82
N ILE A 232 -8.21 28.04 2.03
CA ILE A 232 -8.75 26.72 2.37
C ILE A 232 -7.99 25.62 1.64
N ASN A 233 -7.98 24.42 2.23
CA ASN A 233 -7.41 23.22 1.63
C ASN A 233 -8.49 22.50 0.81
N SER A 234 -8.22 22.15 -0.44
CA SER A 234 -9.22 21.51 -1.31
C SER A 234 -9.46 20.03 -1.01
N GLY A 235 -8.62 19.39 -0.20
CA GLY A 235 -8.75 17.95 0.05
C GLY A 235 -10.00 17.55 0.83
N VAL A 236 -10.68 18.50 1.48
CA VAL A 236 -11.98 18.26 2.14
C VAL A 236 -12.88 19.46 1.90
N ILE A 237 -13.93 19.25 1.10
CA ILE A 237 -14.98 20.25 0.83
C ILE A 237 -16.33 19.56 0.95
N SER A 238 -17.30 20.24 1.57
CA SER A 238 -18.67 19.73 1.65
C SER A 238 -19.67 20.74 1.10
N LEU A 239 -20.53 20.30 0.18
CA LEU A 239 -21.45 21.13 -0.57
C LEU A 239 -22.90 20.70 -0.31
N PRO A 240 -23.74 21.57 0.30
CA PRO A 240 -25.17 21.30 0.41
C PRO A 240 -25.81 21.36 -0.98
N ARG A 241 -27.05 20.87 -1.10
CA ARG A 241 -27.81 20.92 -2.35
C ARG A 241 -27.88 22.33 -2.96
N SER A 242 -27.98 23.36 -2.13
CA SER A 242 -28.09 24.76 -2.56
C SER A 242 -26.84 25.34 -3.24
N GLU A 243 -25.69 24.65 -3.18
CA GLU A 243 -24.43 25.10 -3.80
C GLU A 243 -24.08 24.32 -5.07
N ARG A 244 -25.03 23.57 -5.63
CA ARG A 244 -24.85 22.67 -6.78
C ARG A 244 -25.97 22.84 -7.81
N GLY A 245 -25.78 22.29 -9.00
CA GLY A 245 -26.72 22.36 -10.12
C GLY A 245 -26.39 23.48 -11.12
N PRO A 246 -27.33 23.84 -12.01
CA PRO A 246 -27.05 24.69 -13.17
C PRO A 246 -26.44 26.06 -12.84
N GLU A 247 -26.88 26.70 -11.75
CA GLU A 247 -26.32 27.99 -11.31
C GLU A 247 -24.87 27.87 -10.81
N ALA A 248 -24.56 26.77 -10.13
CA ALA A 248 -23.21 26.46 -9.67
C ALA A 248 -22.29 26.16 -10.84
N THR A 249 -22.76 25.40 -11.84
CA THR A 249 -22.04 25.14 -13.09
C THR A 249 -21.74 26.45 -13.85
N ALA A 250 -22.74 27.32 -14.03
CA ALA A 250 -22.53 28.60 -14.69
C ALA A 250 -21.51 29.48 -13.93
N ARG A 251 -21.46 29.38 -12.59
CA ARG A 251 -20.47 30.08 -11.76
C ARG A 251 -19.08 29.46 -11.92
N MET A 252 -18.98 28.13 -11.91
CA MET A 252 -17.75 27.39 -12.16
C MET A 252 -17.10 27.86 -13.47
N ASP A 253 -17.87 27.93 -14.56
CA ASP A 253 -17.37 28.36 -15.87
C ASP A 253 -16.81 29.79 -15.85
N ARG A 254 -17.51 30.71 -15.17
CA ARG A 254 -17.02 32.09 -14.98
C ARG A 254 -15.73 32.14 -14.18
N VAL A 255 -15.66 31.38 -13.08
CA VAL A 255 -14.44 31.32 -12.25
C VAL A 255 -13.28 30.76 -13.07
N LEU A 256 -13.47 29.61 -13.75
CA LEU A 256 -12.45 29.00 -14.62
C LEU A 256 -11.93 29.98 -15.68
N ALA A 257 -12.83 30.69 -16.36
CA ALA A 257 -12.47 31.70 -17.37
C ALA A 257 -11.67 32.88 -16.78
N SER A 258 -11.92 33.23 -15.52
CA SER A 258 -11.23 34.31 -14.82
C SER A 258 -9.99 33.87 -14.04
N LEU A 259 -9.73 32.56 -13.89
CA LEU A 259 -8.69 32.08 -12.99
C LEU A 259 -7.35 32.70 -13.32
N ALA A 260 -6.98 32.74 -14.60
CA ALA A 260 -5.70 33.28 -15.06
C ALA A 260 -5.43 34.74 -14.62
N THR A 261 -6.46 35.54 -14.35
CA THR A 261 -6.31 36.94 -13.89
C THR A 261 -6.17 37.06 -12.37
N HIS A 262 -6.45 35.99 -11.62
CA HIS A 262 -6.31 35.97 -10.15
C HIS A 262 -4.88 35.59 -9.76
N THR A 263 -3.98 36.57 -9.62
CA THR A 263 -2.62 36.32 -9.15
C THR A 263 -2.54 36.41 -7.63
N ASP A 264 -2.17 35.32 -6.97
CA ASP A 264 -1.96 35.27 -5.53
C ASP A 264 -0.94 34.17 -5.19
N PRO A 265 0.26 34.51 -4.71
CA PRO A 265 1.32 33.54 -4.47
C PRO A 265 0.97 32.42 -3.48
N LEU A 266 -0.05 32.61 -2.63
CA LEU A 266 -0.56 31.55 -1.76
C LEU A 266 -1.48 30.58 -2.50
N LEU A 267 -2.21 31.03 -3.52
CA LEU A 267 -3.13 30.22 -4.30
C LEU A 267 -2.45 29.57 -5.51
N ASP A 268 -1.44 30.22 -6.08
CA ASP A 268 -0.77 29.81 -7.33
C ASP A 268 0.05 28.52 -7.23
N GLN A 269 0.17 27.94 -6.03
CA GLN A 269 0.93 26.72 -5.77
C GLN A 269 0.14 25.43 -6.03
N PHE A 270 -1.19 25.48 -6.05
CA PHE A 270 -2.05 24.31 -6.06
C PHE A 270 -3.24 24.55 -7.00
N ALA A 271 -3.42 23.65 -7.97
CA ALA A 271 -4.25 23.91 -9.14
C ALA A 271 -5.75 24.03 -8.78
N ASP A 272 -6.38 22.93 -8.38
CA ASP A 272 -7.79 22.86 -7.96
C ASP A 272 -8.06 23.69 -6.70
N GLN A 273 -7.10 23.74 -5.76
CA GLN A 273 -7.22 24.58 -4.58
C GLN A 273 -7.38 26.07 -4.91
N ARG A 274 -6.67 26.58 -5.93
CA ARG A 274 -6.86 27.96 -6.41
C ARG A 274 -8.30 28.18 -6.86
N PHE A 275 -8.86 27.26 -7.66
CA PHE A 275 -10.25 27.34 -8.09
C PHE A 275 -11.19 27.42 -6.88
N TRP A 276 -11.06 26.50 -5.92
CA TRP A 276 -11.98 26.43 -4.79
C TRP A 276 -11.92 27.67 -3.89
N ASN A 277 -10.72 28.25 -3.70
CA ASN A 277 -10.55 29.48 -2.95
C ASN A 277 -11.24 30.68 -3.63
N VAL A 278 -11.16 30.80 -4.96
CA VAL A 278 -11.85 31.86 -5.70
C VAL A 278 -13.37 31.61 -5.75
N TYR A 279 -13.78 30.37 -6.04
CA TYR A 279 -15.20 30.00 -6.15
C TYR A 279 -15.99 30.18 -4.84
N LEU A 280 -15.38 29.86 -3.70
CA LEU A 280 -16.03 29.95 -2.39
C LEU A 280 -15.84 31.31 -1.69
N ALA A 281 -15.00 32.20 -2.21
CA ALA A 281 -14.73 33.51 -1.60
C ALA A 281 -15.99 34.39 -1.45
N GLU A 282 -16.95 34.24 -2.37
CA GLU A 282 -18.20 35.00 -2.40
C GLU A 282 -19.36 34.31 -1.65
N ARG A 283 -19.07 33.24 -0.89
CA ARG A 283 -20.09 32.43 -0.21
C ARG A 283 -20.00 32.58 1.30
N ASP A 284 -21.13 32.32 1.96
CA ASP A 284 -21.17 32.12 3.42
C ASP A 284 -20.58 30.74 3.74
N LEU A 285 -19.25 30.69 3.76
CA LEU A 285 -18.47 29.48 3.99
C LEU A 285 -18.32 29.22 5.48
N GLU A 286 -18.64 28.00 5.90
CA GLU A 286 -18.33 27.53 7.25
C GLU A 286 -16.95 26.88 7.28
N LEU A 287 -16.02 27.52 7.99
CA LEU A 287 -14.68 26.99 8.21
C LEU A 287 -14.70 25.99 9.36
N LEU A 288 -14.47 24.73 9.04
CA LEU A 288 -14.34 23.67 10.04
C LEU A 288 -12.96 23.70 10.72
N PRO A 289 -12.87 23.24 11.97
CA PRO A 289 -11.60 23.10 12.68
C PRO A 289 -10.61 22.13 11.99
N GLN A 290 -9.34 22.22 12.39
CA GLN A 290 -8.24 21.54 11.70
C GLN A 290 -8.30 20.01 11.78
N ASN A 291 -8.93 19.45 12.82
CA ASN A 291 -9.09 18.01 12.94
C ASN A 291 -9.87 17.39 11.77
N PHE A 292 -10.61 18.17 10.99
CA PHE A 292 -11.32 17.70 9.80
C PHE A 292 -10.49 17.74 8.51
N ASN A 293 -9.24 18.20 8.54
CA ASN A 293 -8.27 18.06 7.44
C ASN A 293 -6.85 18.30 7.96
N THR A 294 -6.35 17.42 8.82
CA THR A 294 -5.04 17.60 9.46
C THR A 294 -3.92 17.15 8.54
N ASN A 295 -3.06 18.08 8.12
CA ASN A 295 -1.88 17.75 7.34
C ASN A 295 -0.90 16.90 8.16
N LYS A 296 -0.46 15.77 7.61
CA LYS A 296 0.51 14.87 8.27
C LYS A 296 1.81 15.55 8.72
N ALA A 297 2.19 16.69 8.14
CA ALA A 297 3.39 17.43 8.53
C ALA A 297 3.29 17.97 9.96
N LEU A 298 2.08 18.21 10.48
CA LEU A 298 1.86 18.60 11.87
C LEU A 298 2.19 17.48 12.86
N TYR A 299 1.89 16.24 12.50
CA TYR A 299 2.24 15.05 13.27
C TYR A 299 3.74 14.77 13.30
N ALA A 300 4.53 15.36 12.41
CA ALA A 300 5.99 15.30 12.44
C ALA A 300 6.60 16.52 13.17
N GLY A 301 5.76 17.38 13.74
CA GLY A 301 6.13 18.68 14.27
C GLY A 301 5.57 18.93 15.66
N PRO A 302 5.23 20.18 16.02
CA PRO A 302 4.92 20.57 17.39
C PRO A 302 3.63 19.94 17.96
N TYR A 303 2.81 19.28 17.12
CA TYR A 303 1.52 18.72 17.49
C TYR A 303 1.51 17.19 17.61
N GLU A 304 2.66 16.52 17.43
CA GLU A 304 2.75 15.05 17.40
C GLU A 304 2.15 14.37 18.62
N ARG A 305 2.23 14.98 19.81
CA ARG A 305 1.85 14.34 21.07
C ARG A 305 0.47 14.74 21.58
N ASP A 306 0.12 16.01 21.48
CA ASP A 306 -0.99 16.55 22.27
C ASP A 306 -2.32 16.53 21.49
N GLU A 307 -2.29 16.70 20.17
CA GLU A 307 -3.51 16.80 19.33
C GLU A 307 -3.76 15.54 18.48
N ALA A 308 -2.85 14.57 18.51
CA ALA A 308 -2.94 13.37 17.68
C ALA A 308 -4.22 12.55 17.93
N GLY A 309 -4.79 12.64 19.15
CA GLY A 309 -6.03 11.97 19.53
C GLY A 309 -7.31 12.65 19.03
N SER A 310 -7.25 13.95 18.70
CA SER A 310 -8.42 14.73 18.28
C SER A 310 -8.59 14.79 16.76
N THR A 311 -7.64 14.28 15.98
CA THR A 311 -7.71 14.27 14.51
C THR A 311 -8.83 13.34 14.02
N SER A 312 -9.79 13.88 13.28
CA SER A 312 -10.84 13.12 12.59
C SER A 312 -10.41 12.70 11.18
N ILE A 313 -9.70 13.56 10.46
CA ILE A 313 -9.17 13.31 9.11
C ILE A 313 -7.68 13.64 9.09
N LEU A 314 -6.85 12.64 8.79
CA LEU A 314 -5.43 12.81 8.53
C LEU A 314 -5.19 12.84 7.01
N HIS A 315 -4.69 13.97 6.52
CA HIS A 315 -4.35 14.18 5.12
C HIS A 315 -2.89 13.87 4.85
N ILE A 316 -2.62 12.81 4.07
CA ILE A 316 -1.28 12.30 3.77
C ILE A 316 -0.60 13.10 2.64
N THR A 317 -0.56 14.43 2.75
CA THR A 317 -0.01 15.33 1.71
C THR A 317 1.44 15.02 1.31
N GLY A 318 1.87 15.39 0.10
CA GLY A 318 3.26 15.15 -0.34
C GLY A 318 3.57 13.66 -0.63
N PRO A 319 4.78 13.14 -0.32
CA PRO A 319 5.15 11.74 -0.61
C PRO A 319 4.25 10.75 0.10
N LYS A 320 3.87 9.63 -0.54
CA LYS A 320 2.87 8.72 0.02
C LYS A 320 3.51 7.45 0.62
N PRO A 321 2.95 6.89 1.70
CA PRO A 321 3.50 5.68 2.32
C PRO A 321 3.49 4.49 1.36
N TRP A 322 2.47 4.36 0.49
CA TRP A 322 2.31 3.26 -0.47
C TRP A 322 3.22 3.31 -1.70
N PHE A 323 3.99 4.40 -1.89
CA PHE A 323 4.99 4.46 -2.97
C PHE A 323 6.10 3.41 -2.82
N ASP A 324 6.15 2.69 -1.69
CA ASP A 324 7.09 1.61 -1.46
C ASP A 324 6.65 0.26 -2.07
N PHE A 325 5.36 0.07 -2.32
CA PHE A 325 4.81 -1.20 -2.76
C PHE A 325 4.05 -1.15 -4.08
N ILE A 326 3.63 0.02 -4.57
CA ILE A 326 3.01 0.11 -5.90
C ILE A 326 4.00 -0.14 -7.04
N ASP A 327 3.45 -0.37 -8.24
CA ASP A 327 4.24 -0.50 -9.46
C ASP A 327 5.11 0.75 -9.68
N ARG A 328 6.40 0.52 -9.92
CA ARG A 328 7.38 1.61 -10.11
C ARG A 328 7.15 2.38 -11.40
N SER A 329 6.50 1.79 -12.40
CA SER A 329 6.12 2.49 -13.64
C SER A 329 5.14 3.63 -13.40
N LEU A 330 4.42 3.62 -12.26
CA LEU A 330 3.51 4.69 -11.84
C LEU A 330 4.23 5.83 -11.11
N LEU A 331 5.53 5.70 -10.85
CA LEU A 331 6.30 6.65 -10.05
C LEU A 331 7.32 7.39 -10.89
N ALA A 332 7.42 8.70 -10.69
CA ALA A 332 8.54 9.47 -11.19
C ALA A 332 9.77 9.30 -10.28
N ASP A 333 10.98 9.54 -10.80
CA ASP A 333 12.22 9.45 -10.01
C ASP A 333 12.21 10.34 -8.76
N ASP A 334 11.59 11.52 -8.87
CA ASP A 334 11.45 12.46 -7.76
C ASP A 334 10.51 11.92 -6.66
N ASP A 335 9.49 11.12 -7.00
CA ASP A 335 8.65 10.45 -6.00
C ASP A 335 9.49 9.51 -5.13
N LEU A 336 10.37 8.72 -5.75
CA LEU A 336 11.24 7.75 -5.07
C LEU A 336 12.29 8.44 -4.18
N SER A 337 12.89 9.53 -4.68
CA SER A 337 13.85 10.33 -3.92
C SER A 337 13.20 10.92 -2.66
N ARG A 338 12.01 11.51 -2.81
CA ARG A 338 11.28 12.12 -1.70
C ARG A 338 10.76 11.11 -0.69
N LEU A 339 10.34 9.92 -1.14
CA LEU A 339 9.88 8.84 -0.25
C LEU A 339 10.94 8.47 0.79
N ARG A 340 12.21 8.35 0.39
CA ARG A 340 13.32 8.00 1.31
C ARG A 340 13.48 9.04 2.42
N THR A 341 13.34 10.32 2.07
CA THR A 341 13.42 11.43 3.03
C THR A 341 12.18 11.48 3.92
N ALA A 342 11.00 11.29 3.33
CA ALA A 342 9.72 11.30 4.02
C ALA A 342 9.65 10.19 5.09
N ARG A 343 10.06 8.95 4.77
CA ARG A 343 10.07 7.84 5.74
C ARG A 343 10.87 8.12 7.00
N LYS A 344 11.97 8.88 6.88
CA LYS A 344 12.78 9.28 8.04
C LYS A 344 12.12 10.39 8.85
N ARG A 345 11.49 11.35 8.18
CA ARG A 345 10.93 12.56 8.80
C ARG A 345 9.49 12.41 9.28
N GLN A 346 8.73 11.47 8.73
CA GLN A 346 7.28 11.35 8.88
C GLN A 346 6.90 9.95 9.35
N LYS A 347 7.73 9.36 10.23
CA LYS A 347 7.55 7.99 10.72
C LYS A 347 6.20 7.80 11.41
N GLY A 348 5.78 8.74 12.26
CA GLY A 348 4.51 8.67 12.99
C GLY A 348 3.29 8.49 12.06
N PRO A 349 3.00 9.45 11.17
CA PRO A 349 1.88 9.34 10.22
C PRO A 349 1.93 8.09 9.34
N TYR A 350 3.12 7.69 8.89
CA TYR A 350 3.25 6.50 8.05
C TYR A 350 2.99 5.22 8.82
N VAL A 351 3.45 5.11 10.07
CA VAL A 351 3.13 3.96 10.92
C VAL A 351 1.63 3.89 11.20
N LEU A 352 0.98 5.02 11.47
CA LEU A 352 -0.46 5.07 11.68
C LEU A 352 -1.23 4.62 10.42
N TRP A 353 -0.84 5.15 9.26
CA TRP A 353 -1.42 4.74 7.98
C TRP A 353 -1.18 3.25 7.71
N ASP A 354 0.05 2.76 7.85
CA ASP A 354 0.40 1.35 7.63
C ASP A 354 -0.39 0.44 8.55
N GLN A 355 -0.53 0.78 9.83
CA GLN A 355 -1.28 -0.02 10.80
C GLN A 355 -2.76 -0.10 10.44
N LEU A 356 -3.42 1.03 10.18
CA LEU A 356 -4.84 1.06 9.83
C LEU A 356 -5.05 0.34 8.49
N TYR A 357 -4.35 0.76 7.45
CA TYR A 357 -4.48 0.18 6.11
C TYR A 357 -4.26 -1.33 6.12
N ARG A 358 -3.16 -1.81 6.71
CA ARG A 358 -2.86 -3.25 6.72
C ARG A 358 -3.86 -4.05 7.56
N SER A 359 -4.33 -3.53 8.69
CA SER A 359 -5.26 -4.28 9.55
C SER A 359 -6.67 -4.36 8.95
N GLU A 360 -7.19 -3.23 8.44
CA GLU A 360 -8.52 -3.17 7.83
C GLU A 360 -8.55 -3.92 6.50
N MET A 361 -7.53 -3.75 5.66
CA MET A 361 -7.45 -4.47 4.40
C MET A 361 -7.32 -5.97 4.63
N LEU A 362 -6.49 -6.42 5.58
CA LEU A 362 -6.34 -7.84 5.86
C LEU A 362 -7.67 -8.45 6.27
N ARG A 363 -8.42 -7.76 7.15
CA ARG A 363 -9.77 -8.21 7.55
C ARG A 363 -10.70 -8.32 6.36
N SER A 364 -10.76 -7.29 5.52
CA SER A 364 -11.62 -7.25 4.33
C SER A 364 -11.25 -8.37 3.34
N ARG A 365 -9.98 -8.44 2.93
CA ARG A 365 -9.47 -9.40 1.94
C ARG A 365 -9.57 -10.84 2.42
N LEU A 366 -9.23 -11.12 3.68
CA LEU A 366 -9.38 -12.46 4.26
C LEU A 366 -10.86 -12.88 4.36
N GLY A 367 -11.76 -11.93 4.67
CA GLY A 367 -13.19 -12.18 4.66
C GLY A 367 -13.69 -12.56 3.26
N ALA A 368 -13.32 -11.79 2.23
CA ALA A 368 -13.66 -12.08 0.84
C ALA A 368 -13.10 -13.42 0.36
N PHE A 369 -11.82 -13.70 0.64
CA PHE A 369 -11.17 -14.97 0.32
C PHE A 369 -11.93 -16.16 0.95
N ARG A 370 -12.22 -16.10 2.25
CA ARG A 370 -12.96 -17.18 2.92
C ARG A 370 -14.37 -17.35 2.35
N ALA A 371 -15.07 -16.26 2.10
CA ALA A 371 -16.41 -16.32 1.52
C ALA A 371 -16.43 -16.97 0.13
N GLN A 372 -15.38 -16.80 -0.66
CA GLN A 372 -15.31 -17.31 -2.04
C GLN A 372 -14.63 -18.68 -2.15
N GLU A 373 -13.65 -18.98 -1.31
CA GLU A 373 -12.74 -20.12 -1.50
C GLU A 373 -12.88 -21.21 -0.43
N SER A 374 -13.50 -20.94 0.73
CA SER A 374 -13.50 -21.92 1.83
C SER A 374 -14.11 -23.27 1.42
N ALA A 375 -15.22 -23.28 0.67
CA ALA A 375 -15.83 -24.53 0.21
C ALA A 375 -14.89 -25.30 -0.72
N ALA A 376 -14.34 -24.62 -1.73
CA ALA A 376 -13.41 -25.22 -2.68
C ALA A 376 -12.11 -25.71 -2.03
N LEU A 377 -11.65 -25.06 -0.96
CA LEU A 377 -10.50 -25.52 -0.17
C LEU A 377 -10.86 -26.74 0.68
N GLU A 378 -12.04 -26.79 1.30
CA GLU A 378 -12.46 -27.96 2.06
C GLU A 378 -12.59 -29.21 1.16
N ASP A 379 -13.02 -29.06 -0.10
CA ASP A 379 -13.06 -30.16 -1.08
C ASP A 379 -11.68 -30.77 -1.36
N GLU A 380 -10.61 -29.98 -1.18
CA GLU A 380 -9.23 -30.41 -1.38
C GLU A 380 -8.59 -30.97 -0.10
N ARG A 381 -9.24 -30.81 1.06
CA ARG A 381 -8.69 -31.23 2.34
C ARG A 381 -8.57 -32.75 2.41
N GLY A 382 -7.38 -33.23 2.76
CA GLY A 382 -7.15 -34.67 2.91
C GLY A 382 -7.12 -35.45 1.59
N ARG A 383 -7.07 -34.79 0.43
CA ARG A 383 -7.04 -35.43 -0.90
C ARG A 383 -5.89 -36.43 -1.08
N ALA A 384 -4.75 -36.15 -0.45
CA ALA A 384 -3.56 -37.01 -0.42
C ALA A 384 -3.41 -37.75 0.93
N ALA A 385 -4.49 -37.94 1.70
CA ALA A 385 -4.42 -38.67 2.96
C ALA A 385 -3.83 -40.07 2.77
N GLY A 386 -2.77 -40.39 3.50
CA GLY A 386 -2.02 -41.65 3.39
C GLY A 386 -0.97 -41.66 2.28
N ARG A 387 -1.13 -40.83 1.24
CA ARG A 387 -0.20 -40.74 0.11
C ARG A 387 0.88 -39.68 0.33
N PRO A 388 2.08 -39.87 -0.22
CA PRO A 388 3.10 -38.84 -0.21
C PRO A 388 2.80 -37.74 -1.25
N VAL A 389 3.26 -36.52 -0.98
CA VAL A 389 3.20 -35.40 -1.92
C VAL A 389 4.62 -35.07 -2.38
N VAL A 390 4.81 -34.90 -3.69
CA VAL A 390 6.07 -34.41 -4.27
C VAL A 390 5.90 -32.96 -4.72
N LEU A 391 6.80 -32.09 -4.26
CA LEU A 391 6.90 -30.70 -4.67
C LEU A 391 8.02 -30.56 -5.69
N ILE A 392 7.65 -30.34 -6.96
CA ILE A 392 8.56 -30.36 -8.11
C ILE A 392 8.90 -28.93 -8.51
N GLY A 393 10.11 -28.49 -8.18
CA GLY A 393 10.63 -27.16 -8.48
C GLY A 393 10.86 -26.89 -9.96
N ASN A 394 11.80 -26.00 -10.27
CA ASN A 394 12.16 -25.67 -11.66
C ASN A 394 13.68 -25.80 -11.91
N GLY A 395 14.42 -26.38 -10.98
CA GLY A 395 15.87 -26.41 -11.05
C GLY A 395 16.41 -27.38 -12.12
N PRO A 396 17.67 -27.19 -12.53
CA PRO A 396 18.25 -27.90 -13.67
C PRO A 396 18.41 -29.41 -13.45
N SER A 397 18.42 -29.90 -12.21
CA SER A 397 18.45 -31.34 -11.93
C SER A 397 17.28 -32.12 -12.54
N LEU A 398 16.15 -31.47 -12.85
CA LEU A 398 15.00 -32.12 -13.47
C LEU A 398 15.35 -32.78 -14.82
N ALA A 399 16.24 -32.17 -15.61
CA ALA A 399 16.68 -32.71 -16.91
C ALA A 399 17.37 -34.09 -16.83
N ARG A 400 17.73 -34.54 -15.62
CA ARG A 400 18.39 -35.83 -15.38
C ARG A 400 17.72 -36.63 -14.27
N THR A 401 16.57 -36.18 -13.78
CA THR A 401 15.83 -36.89 -12.74
C THR A 401 14.87 -37.86 -13.40
N ASP A 402 14.91 -39.13 -13.02
CA ASP A 402 13.89 -40.08 -13.43
C ASP A 402 12.58 -39.80 -12.68
N MET A 403 11.62 -39.18 -13.37
CA MET A 403 10.36 -38.75 -12.78
C MET A 403 9.41 -39.89 -12.44
N SER A 404 9.64 -41.10 -12.97
CA SER A 404 8.89 -42.32 -12.55
C SER A 404 9.13 -42.67 -11.09
N ALA A 405 10.19 -42.12 -10.47
CA ALA A 405 10.45 -42.29 -9.05
C ALA A 405 9.33 -41.76 -8.14
N PHE A 406 8.44 -40.93 -8.69
CA PHE A 406 7.32 -40.31 -7.99
C PHE A 406 5.96 -40.84 -8.45
N ASP A 407 5.92 -42.04 -9.03
CA ASP A 407 4.65 -42.76 -9.23
C ASP A 407 3.98 -43.05 -7.87
N GLY A 408 2.65 -42.89 -7.80
CA GLY A 408 1.88 -42.98 -6.55
C GLY A 408 1.77 -41.68 -5.76
N TYR A 409 2.66 -40.70 -6.01
CA TYR A 409 2.61 -39.40 -5.34
C TYR A 409 1.50 -38.50 -5.87
N GLU A 410 1.01 -37.60 -5.02
CA GLU A 410 0.33 -36.38 -5.47
C GLU A 410 1.41 -35.36 -5.89
N LYS A 411 1.37 -34.88 -7.12
CA LYS A 411 2.44 -34.06 -7.72
C LYS A 411 2.00 -32.60 -7.82
N VAL A 412 2.80 -31.74 -7.18
CA VAL A 412 2.63 -30.29 -7.20
C VAL A 412 3.81 -29.67 -7.92
N VAL A 413 3.57 -29.12 -9.11
CA VAL A 413 4.59 -28.46 -9.93
C VAL A 413 4.43 -26.94 -9.86
N PHE A 414 5.48 -26.18 -10.19
CA PHE A 414 5.48 -24.72 -10.05
C PHE A 414 5.83 -23.99 -11.34
N ASN A 415 5.20 -22.83 -11.56
CA ASN A 415 5.55 -21.85 -12.59
C ASN A 415 5.73 -22.49 -13.99
N TRP A 416 6.94 -22.39 -14.55
CA TRP A 416 7.31 -22.79 -15.91
C TRP A 416 7.52 -24.29 -16.10
N PHE A 417 7.08 -25.12 -15.15
CA PHE A 417 7.09 -26.58 -15.33
C PHE A 417 6.31 -27.04 -16.57
N VAL A 418 5.39 -26.22 -17.10
CA VAL A 418 4.74 -26.39 -18.41
C VAL A 418 5.72 -26.50 -19.60
N ARG A 419 7.02 -26.31 -19.38
CA ARG A 419 8.06 -26.53 -20.41
C ARG A 419 8.71 -27.91 -20.32
N HIS A 420 8.36 -28.73 -19.32
CA HIS A 420 8.93 -30.07 -19.18
C HIS A 420 8.45 -30.96 -20.33
N GLU A 421 9.38 -31.62 -21.04
CA GLU A 421 9.04 -32.44 -22.21
C GLU A 421 8.06 -33.57 -21.88
N ASP A 422 8.23 -34.16 -20.69
CA ASP A 422 7.35 -35.20 -20.17
C ASP A 422 6.12 -34.69 -19.39
N PHE A 423 5.70 -33.43 -19.52
CA PHE A 423 4.57 -32.89 -18.73
C PHE A 423 3.31 -33.77 -18.81
N ASP A 424 2.94 -34.22 -20.02
CA ASP A 424 1.78 -35.08 -20.26
C ASP A 424 1.98 -36.54 -19.80
N THR A 425 3.23 -36.98 -19.61
CA THR A 425 3.56 -38.29 -19.04
C THR A 425 3.57 -38.24 -17.51
N ILE A 426 4.17 -37.20 -16.94
CA ILE A 426 4.25 -36.95 -15.48
C ILE A 426 2.86 -36.67 -14.90
N ARG A 427 1.99 -36.01 -15.67
CA ARG A 427 0.59 -35.71 -15.34
C ARG A 427 0.43 -35.09 -13.96
N PRO A 428 1.02 -33.91 -13.70
CA PRO A 428 0.94 -33.31 -12.37
C PRO A 428 -0.50 -32.97 -11.99
N GLU A 429 -0.94 -33.29 -10.79
CA GLU A 429 -2.29 -33.00 -10.33
C GLU A 429 -2.50 -31.49 -10.11
N HIS A 430 -1.43 -30.78 -9.75
CA HIS A 430 -1.47 -29.36 -9.42
C HIS A 430 -0.34 -28.56 -10.06
N LEU A 431 -0.67 -27.41 -10.66
CA LEU A 431 0.28 -26.40 -11.12
C LEU A 431 0.08 -25.11 -10.33
N VAL A 432 1.07 -24.74 -9.53
CA VAL A 432 1.03 -23.55 -8.66
C VAL A 432 1.79 -22.40 -9.30
N LEU A 433 1.19 -21.21 -9.32
CA LEU A 433 1.76 -19.96 -9.85
C LEU A 433 2.05 -18.97 -8.69
N PRO A 434 3.01 -19.32 -7.80
CA PRO A 434 3.33 -18.55 -6.58
C PRO A 434 3.91 -17.16 -6.83
N SER A 435 4.50 -16.95 -8.02
CA SER A 435 5.23 -15.72 -8.31
C SER A 435 4.34 -14.66 -8.94
N HIS A 436 4.04 -13.59 -8.18
CA HIS A 436 3.48 -12.35 -8.71
C HIS A 436 4.22 -11.77 -9.91
N MET A 437 5.50 -12.08 -10.08
CA MET A 437 6.31 -11.61 -11.21
C MET A 437 5.86 -12.24 -12.54
N LEU A 438 5.21 -13.41 -12.50
CA LEU A 438 4.55 -14.01 -13.66
C LEU A 438 3.41 -13.12 -14.20
N PHE A 439 2.83 -12.28 -13.34
CA PHE A 439 1.73 -11.39 -13.69
C PHE A 439 2.16 -9.94 -13.97
N GLY A 440 3.47 -9.64 -13.95
CA GLY A 440 3.99 -8.26 -14.03
C GLY A 440 4.28 -7.62 -12.66
N GLY A 441 4.03 -8.33 -11.56
CA GLY A 441 4.33 -7.88 -10.20
C GLY A 441 3.08 -7.57 -9.37
N TRP A 442 3.28 -7.19 -8.10
CA TRP A 442 2.20 -6.72 -7.24
C TRP A 442 1.81 -5.30 -7.64
N HIS A 443 0.53 -4.97 -7.56
CA HIS A 443 0.00 -3.64 -7.87
C HIS A 443 0.28 -3.16 -9.31
N THR A 444 0.58 -4.09 -10.22
CA THR A 444 0.63 -3.77 -11.64
C THR A 444 -0.79 -3.42 -12.12
N PRO A 445 -0.97 -2.32 -12.86
CA PRO A 445 -2.27 -1.92 -13.41
C PRO A 445 -2.90 -2.97 -14.34
N THR A 446 -2.07 -3.68 -15.09
CA THR A 446 -2.50 -4.59 -16.15
C THR A 446 -1.84 -5.95 -15.95
N PRO A 447 -2.29 -6.73 -14.95
CA PRO A 447 -1.73 -8.04 -14.72
C PRO A 447 -1.93 -8.91 -15.97
N LYS A 448 -0.87 -9.60 -16.39
CA LYS A 448 -0.92 -10.43 -17.59
C LYS A 448 0.01 -11.64 -17.49
N LEU A 449 -0.52 -12.82 -17.76
CA LEU A 449 0.27 -14.02 -18.00
C LEU A 449 1.02 -13.89 -19.34
N PRO A 450 2.29 -14.34 -19.42
CA PRO A 450 3.00 -14.30 -20.69
C PRO A 450 2.30 -15.17 -21.76
N ALA A 451 2.27 -14.68 -22.99
CA ALA A 451 1.54 -15.37 -24.07
C ALA A 451 2.15 -16.75 -24.39
N ASP A 452 3.47 -16.86 -24.31
CA ASP A 452 4.21 -18.11 -24.51
C ASP A 452 4.05 -19.08 -23.33
N PHE A 453 3.84 -18.59 -22.10
CA PHE A 453 3.42 -19.42 -20.97
C PHE A 453 2.04 -20.04 -21.22
N LEU A 454 1.06 -19.22 -21.63
CA LEU A 454 -0.28 -19.70 -21.95
C LEU A 454 -0.27 -20.69 -23.12
N ALA A 455 0.50 -20.41 -24.16
CA ALA A 455 0.66 -21.32 -25.29
C ALA A 455 1.26 -22.66 -24.87
N ALA A 456 2.30 -22.66 -24.02
CA ALA A 456 2.89 -23.90 -23.49
C ALA A 456 1.88 -24.68 -22.64
N LEU A 457 1.21 -24.02 -21.69
CA LEU A 457 0.22 -24.63 -20.82
C LEU A 457 -0.93 -25.29 -21.60
N THR A 458 -1.43 -24.61 -22.63
CA THR A 458 -2.59 -25.07 -23.43
C THR A 458 -2.24 -26.10 -24.50
N ALA A 459 -0.96 -26.23 -24.86
CA ALA A 459 -0.49 -27.22 -25.83
C ALA A 459 -0.52 -28.66 -25.29
N HIS A 460 -0.45 -28.82 -23.97
CA HIS A 460 -0.54 -30.14 -23.32
C HIS A 460 -1.92 -30.76 -23.50
N GLU A 461 -2.05 -32.07 -23.30
CA GLU A 461 -3.35 -32.76 -23.19
C GLU A 461 -3.83 -32.76 -21.73
N HIS A 462 -2.91 -33.00 -20.80
CA HIS A 462 -3.20 -33.05 -19.38
C HIS A 462 -3.56 -31.65 -18.83
N ARG A 463 -4.54 -31.60 -17.93
CA ARG A 463 -5.09 -30.35 -17.36
C ARG A 463 -4.97 -30.39 -15.82
N PRO A 464 -3.87 -29.90 -15.23
CA PRO A 464 -3.74 -29.81 -13.78
C PRO A 464 -4.77 -28.83 -13.18
N THR A 465 -5.00 -28.93 -11.88
CA THR A 465 -5.62 -27.84 -11.12
C THR A 465 -4.63 -26.68 -11.00
N LEU A 466 -5.04 -25.49 -11.42
CA LEU A 466 -4.24 -24.27 -11.34
C LEU A 466 -4.42 -23.60 -9.99
N TRP A 467 -3.33 -23.29 -9.31
CA TRP A 467 -3.33 -22.59 -8.03
C TRP A 467 -2.71 -21.20 -8.17
N ILE A 468 -3.47 -20.16 -7.85
CA ILE A 468 -3.06 -18.76 -8.07
C ILE A 468 -3.37 -17.94 -6.82
N SER A 469 -2.59 -16.86 -6.58
CA SER A 469 -2.95 -15.93 -5.50
C SER A 469 -4.33 -15.33 -5.76
N HIS A 470 -5.18 -15.32 -4.74
CA HIS A 470 -6.52 -14.72 -4.77
C HIS A 470 -6.51 -13.26 -5.25
N TYR A 471 -5.40 -12.54 -5.03
CA TYR A 471 -5.18 -11.19 -5.54
C TYR A 471 -5.39 -11.05 -7.06
N PHE A 472 -5.01 -12.07 -7.84
CA PHE A 472 -5.12 -12.05 -9.31
C PHE A 472 -6.42 -12.68 -9.82
N LYS A 473 -7.32 -13.13 -8.94
CA LYS A 473 -8.61 -13.74 -9.32
C LYS A 473 -9.39 -12.91 -10.34
N PRO A 474 -9.57 -11.58 -10.18
CA PRO A 474 -10.37 -10.78 -11.13
C PRO A 474 -9.80 -10.78 -12.54
N TYR A 475 -8.47 -10.88 -12.67
CA TYR A 475 -7.82 -11.00 -13.98
C TYR A 475 -7.95 -12.42 -14.52
N ILE A 476 -7.63 -13.43 -13.71
CA ILE A 476 -7.61 -14.83 -14.13
C ILE A 476 -8.97 -15.29 -14.67
N GLU A 477 -10.07 -14.88 -14.05
CA GLU A 477 -11.43 -15.24 -14.50
C GLU A 477 -11.81 -14.63 -15.85
N THR A 478 -11.01 -13.69 -16.38
CA THR A 478 -11.20 -13.09 -17.71
C THR A 478 -10.36 -13.73 -18.80
N VAL A 479 -9.49 -14.69 -18.49
CA VAL A 479 -8.55 -15.31 -19.45
C VAL A 479 -9.23 -16.50 -20.14
N PRO A 480 -9.66 -16.38 -21.41
CA PRO A 480 -10.42 -17.44 -22.09
C PRO A 480 -9.62 -18.73 -22.28
N GLU A 481 -8.30 -18.64 -22.42
CA GLU A 481 -7.39 -19.79 -22.55
C GLU A 481 -7.42 -20.71 -21.32
N LEU A 482 -7.90 -20.21 -20.17
CA LEU A 482 -8.00 -20.98 -18.92
C LEU A 482 -9.38 -21.59 -18.66
N ALA A 483 -10.37 -21.40 -19.55
CA ALA A 483 -11.74 -21.85 -19.32
C ALA A 483 -11.90 -23.38 -19.13
N GLY A 484 -10.94 -24.18 -19.62
CA GLY A 484 -10.92 -25.64 -19.47
C GLY A 484 -10.22 -26.16 -18.21
N TYR A 485 -9.69 -25.28 -17.35
CA TYR A 485 -8.93 -25.66 -16.16
C TYR A 485 -9.78 -25.53 -14.90
N THR A 486 -9.53 -26.41 -13.94
CA THR A 486 -9.98 -26.18 -12.56
C THR A 486 -9.04 -25.17 -11.92
N ILE A 487 -9.56 -24.05 -11.43
CA ILE A 487 -8.77 -23.00 -10.79
C ILE A 487 -9.11 -22.95 -9.30
N ARG A 488 -8.08 -22.80 -8.47
CA ARG A 488 -8.15 -22.63 -7.02
C ARG A 488 -7.28 -21.45 -6.60
N TYR A 489 -7.66 -20.82 -5.50
CA TYR A 489 -6.96 -19.65 -5.01
C TYR A 489 -6.39 -19.85 -3.61
N TYR A 490 -5.25 -19.22 -3.33
CA TYR A 490 -4.66 -19.14 -1.99
C TYR A 490 -4.40 -17.67 -1.59
N PHE A 491 -4.32 -17.41 -0.28
CA PHE A 491 -4.17 -16.05 0.23
C PHE A 491 -2.70 -15.66 0.42
N PHE A 492 -2.14 -14.98 -0.57
CA PHE A 492 -0.77 -14.44 -0.52
C PHE A 492 -0.65 -13.17 -1.36
N GLU A 493 -0.49 -12.02 -0.72
CA GLU A 493 -0.47 -10.72 -1.41
C GLU A 493 0.26 -9.64 -0.63
N LYS A 494 0.67 -8.57 -1.31
CA LYS A 494 1.10 -7.32 -0.65
C LYS A 494 -0.12 -6.43 -0.35
N PRO A 495 -0.09 -5.67 0.76
CA PRO A 495 1.04 -5.43 1.66
C PRO A 495 1.20 -6.47 2.79
N PHE A 496 0.34 -7.48 2.90
CA PHE A 496 0.34 -8.41 4.06
C PHE A 496 1.46 -9.42 4.06
N LYS A 497 2.06 -9.66 2.90
CA LYS A 497 3.23 -10.50 2.69
C LYS A 497 4.27 -10.27 3.78
N ARG A 498 4.25 -11.15 4.79
CA ARG A 498 5.27 -11.25 5.84
C ARG A 498 6.38 -12.13 5.31
N ARG A 499 7.61 -11.85 5.71
CA ARG A 499 8.75 -12.67 5.32
C ARG A 499 9.19 -13.54 6.48
N LEU A 500 9.52 -14.77 6.16
CA LEU A 500 9.91 -15.78 7.15
C LEU A 500 11.13 -15.33 7.95
N GLU A 501 12.10 -14.66 7.33
CA GLU A 501 13.29 -14.13 8.03
C GLU A 501 12.96 -13.05 9.07
N MET A 502 11.81 -12.40 8.95
CA MET A 502 11.36 -11.37 9.90
C MET A 502 10.48 -11.96 11.01
N THR A 503 9.71 -13.01 10.71
CA THR A 503 8.77 -13.63 11.67
C THR A 503 9.38 -14.79 12.44
N GLY A 504 10.38 -15.48 11.87
CA GLY A 504 10.95 -16.71 12.41
C GLY A 504 9.99 -17.89 12.44
N TRP A 505 8.83 -17.78 11.78
CA TRP A 505 7.75 -18.77 11.81
C TRP A 505 6.79 -18.62 10.63
N ALA A 506 6.18 -19.73 10.17
CA ALA A 506 5.14 -19.77 9.16
C ALA A 506 3.94 -20.62 9.64
N PRO A 507 2.67 -20.20 9.37
CA PRO A 507 1.48 -20.95 9.80
C PRO A 507 1.32 -22.30 9.10
N LEU A 508 1.83 -22.42 7.87
CA LEU A 508 1.63 -23.61 7.02
C LEU A 508 0.16 -24.05 6.96
N ASP A 509 -0.72 -23.09 6.70
CA ASP A 509 -2.17 -23.24 6.62
C ASP A 509 -2.66 -22.54 5.36
N LEU A 510 -3.24 -23.31 4.44
CA LEU A 510 -3.73 -22.83 3.15
C LEU A 510 -4.98 -21.93 3.25
N THR A 511 -5.68 -21.99 4.40
CA THR A 511 -6.90 -21.20 4.67
C THR A 511 -6.62 -19.84 5.32
N ALA A 512 -5.34 -19.57 5.59
CA ALA A 512 -4.85 -18.36 6.25
C ALA A 512 -3.84 -17.62 5.36
N PRO A 513 -3.48 -16.37 5.72
CA PRO A 513 -2.44 -15.65 5.00
C PRO A 513 -1.08 -16.37 5.03
N LEU A 514 -0.55 -16.65 3.85
CA LEU A 514 0.73 -17.32 3.70
C LEU A 514 1.89 -16.36 4.00
N VAL A 515 2.97 -16.94 4.53
CA VAL A 515 4.23 -16.25 4.83
C VAL A 515 5.20 -16.52 3.67
N ASP A 516 5.87 -15.47 3.19
CA ASP A 516 6.91 -15.56 2.17
C ASP A 516 8.12 -16.30 2.72
N SER A 517 8.27 -17.54 2.30
CA SER A 517 9.37 -18.43 2.69
C SER A 517 10.45 -18.47 1.60
N ASN A 518 10.65 -17.36 0.87
CA ASN A 518 11.64 -17.14 -0.18
C ASN A 518 11.49 -17.97 -1.47
N THR A 519 10.70 -19.05 -1.45
CA THR A 519 10.35 -19.86 -2.61
C THR A 519 8.86 -20.20 -2.58
N GLY A 520 8.26 -20.34 -3.76
CA GLY A 520 6.88 -20.79 -3.91
C GLY A 520 6.63 -22.21 -3.39
N VAL A 521 7.66 -23.06 -3.43
CA VAL A 521 7.63 -24.42 -2.88
C VAL A 521 7.31 -24.40 -1.39
N LEU A 522 8.02 -23.56 -0.62
CA LEU A 522 7.80 -23.42 0.82
C LEU A 522 6.58 -22.54 1.15
N THR A 523 6.36 -21.48 0.36
CA THR A 523 5.29 -20.50 0.63
C THR A 523 3.91 -21.10 0.44
N ALA A 524 3.69 -21.77 -0.70
CA ALA A 524 2.39 -22.35 -1.07
C ALA A 524 2.42 -23.88 -1.06
N GLY A 525 3.45 -24.50 -1.66
CA GLY A 525 3.52 -25.96 -1.84
C GLY A 525 3.42 -26.75 -0.54
N VAL A 526 4.18 -26.39 0.49
CA VAL A 526 4.16 -27.08 1.79
C VAL A 526 2.81 -26.90 2.49
N ALA A 527 2.23 -25.69 2.46
CA ALA A 527 0.90 -25.45 3.04
C ALA A 527 -0.18 -26.27 2.32
N MET A 528 -0.08 -26.41 0.99
CA MET A 528 -0.95 -27.26 0.19
C MET A 528 -0.78 -28.73 0.54
N ALA A 529 0.44 -29.25 0.59
CA ALA A 529 0.69 -30.66 0.92
C ALA A 529 0.14 -31.04 2.30
N LEU A 530 0.31 -30.17 3.29
CA LEU A 530 -0.29 -30.34 4.62
C LEU A 530 -1.81 -30.30 4.58
N HIS A 531 -2.40 -29.38 3.80
CA HIS A 531 -3.85 -29.29 3.62
C HIS A 531 -4.42 -30.54 2.94
N PHE A 532 -3.69 -31.10 1.97
CA PHE A 532 -4.02 -32.36 1.31
C PHE A 532 -3.83 -33.59 2.21
N GLY A 533 -3.25 -33.45 3.40
CA GLY A 533 -3.06 -34.56 4.33
C GLY A 533 -1.89 -35.49 3.99
N ALA A 534 -0.84 -34.95 3.35
CA ALA A 534 0.34 -35.71 2.93
C ALA A 534 0.95 -36.54 4.07
N SER A 535 1.25 -37.82 3.79
CA SER A 535 2.02 -38.66 4.72
C SER A 535 3.50 -38.30 4.74
N HIS A 536 4.03 -37.83 3.59
CA HIS A 536 5.40 -37.36 3.40
C HIS A 536 5.39 -36.16 2.45
N ILE A 537 6.36 -35.25 2.60
CA ILE A 537 6.61 -34.18 1.64
C ILE A 537 8.02 -34.37 1.08
N VAL A 538 8.13 -34.61 -0.22
CA VAL A 538 9.40 -34.84 -0.92
C VAL A 538 9.66 -33.70 -1.90
N LEU A 539 10.88 -33.15 -1.88
CA LEU A 539 11.34 -32.12 -2.81
C LEU A 539 12.09 -32.74 -3.98
N VAL A 540 11.89 -32.21 -5.18
CA VAL A 540 12.69 -32.55 -6.36
C VAL A 540 12.80 -31.33 -7.28
N GLY A 541 13.92 -31.17 -7.99
CA GLY A 541 14.15 -29.96 -8.79
C GLY A 541 14.28 -28.69 -7.95
N CYS A 542 14.62 -28.82 -6.68
CA CYS A 542 14.81 -27.73 -5.72
C CYS A 542 16.30 -27.45 -5.49
N ASP A 543 17.06 -27.38 -6.59
CA ASP A 543 18.53 -27.43 -6.58
C ASP A 543 19.19 -26.39 -5.66
N SER A 544 18.59 -25.20 -5.54
CA SER A 544 19.06 -24.10 -4.69
C SER A 544 20.55 -23.75 -4.84
N ASN A 545 21.14 -24.08 -5.99
CA ASN A 545 22.57 -23.95 -6.30
C ASN A 545 22.85 -22.80 -7.27
N TYR A 546 22.10 -21.71 -7.13
CA TYR A 546 22.17 -20.55 -8.01
C TYR A 546 23.57 -19.90 -7.94
N SER A 547 24.38 -20.10 -8.98
CA SER A 547 25.67 -19.42 -9.18
C SER A 547 25.56 -18.23 -10.14
N SER A 548 24.48 -18.15 -10.91
CA SER A 548 24.09 -17.02 -11.76
C SER A 548 22.60 -17.10 -12.07
N ALA A 549 22.01 -16.01 -12.60
CA ALA A 549 20.62 -16.04 -13.07
C ALA A 549 20.43 -16.87 -14.36
N SER A 550 21.47 -17.05 -15.17
CA SER A 550 21.44 -17.90 -16.36
C SER A 550 21.67 -19.37 -16.00
N GLY A 551 20.93 -20.28 -16.66
CA GLY A 551 21.04 -21.73 -16.38
C GLY A 551 20.45 -22.18 -15.04
N SER A 552 19.67 -21.32 -14.39
CA SER A 552 18.99 -21.61 -13.12
C SER A 552 17.80 -22.56 -13.24
N TYR A 553 17.42 -22.91 -14.47
CA TYR A 553 16.23 -23.68 -14.76
C TYR A 553 16.54 -24.88 -15.67
N PHE A 554 15.65 -25.87 -15.71
CA PHE A 554 15.77 -27.03 -16.59
C PHE A 554 15.53 -26.70 -18.08
N TYR A 555 14.97 -25.52 -18.38
CA TYR A 555 14.70 -25.01 -19.73
C TYR A 555 15.60 -23.83 -20.09
N ALA A 556 15.68 -23.46 -21.37
CA ALA A 556 16.56 -22.39 -21.82
C ALA A 556 16.08 -21.01 -21.32
N ALA A 557 17.02 -20.16 -20.91
CA ALA A 557 16.69 -18.83 -20.36
C ALA A 557 15.89 -17.94 -21.34
N ALA A 558 16.07 -18.14 -22.66
CA ALA A 558 15.33 -17.41 -23.70
C ALA A 558 13.83 -17.75 -23.73
N GLU A 559 13.43 -18.87 -23.13
CA GLU A 559 12.03 -19.30 -23.01
C GLU A 559 11.34 -18.74 -21.76
N HIS A 560 12.08 -18.02 -20.90
CA HIS A 560 11.55 -17.35 -19.72
C HIS A 560 11.14 -15.92 -20.05
N SER A 561 9.85 -15.67 -20.21
CA SER A 561 9.33 -14.35 -20.60
C SER A 561 8.74 -13.53 -19.45
N SER A 562 8.62 -14.10 -18.26
CA SER A 562 8.14 -13.37 -17.08
C SER A 562 9.22 -12.50 -16.44
N LEU A 563 8.80 -11.53 -15.62
CA LEU A 563 9.75 -10.81 -14.78
C LEU A 563 10.44 -11.79 -13.81
N THR A 564 11.72 -11.56 -13.52
CA THR A 564 12.50 -12.39 -12.60
C THR A 564 12.95 -11.59 -11.39
N THR A 565 13.19 -12.30 -10.29
CA THR A 565 13.92 -11.72 -9.15
C THR A 565 15.30 -11.29 -9.63
N ARG A 566 15.77 -10.13 -9.18
CA ARG A 566 17.10 -9.64 -9.55
C ARG A 566 18.17 -10.65 -9.12
N GLU A 567 19.17 -10.84 -9.96
CA GLU A 567 20.27 -11.80 -9.75
C GLU A 567 20.94 -11.61 -8.38
N ASP A 568 21.23 -10.36 -7.98
CA ASP A 568 21.86 -10.05 -6.68
C ASP A 568 21.03 -10.51 -5.48
N GLN A 569 19.71 -10.59 -5.62
CA GLN A 569 18.82 -11.09 -4.57
C GLN A 569 18.73 -12.61 -4.60
N LEU A 570 18.71 -13.22 -5.78
CA LEU A 570 18.74 -14.68 -5.94
C LEU A 570 20.01 -15.26 -5.33
N LEU A 571 21.18 -14.72 -5.70
CA LEU A 571 22.47 -15.18 -5.17
C LEU A 571 22.53 -15.07 -3.64
N ARG A 572 22.12 -13.92 -3.06
CA ARG A 572 22.07 -13.74 -1.60
C ARG A 572 21.04 -14.63 -0.88
N THR A 573 19.99 -15.04 -1.59
CA THR A 573 18.98 -15.94 -1.00
C THR A 573 19.54 -17.35 -0.87
N TRP A 574 20.34 -17.79 -1.86
CA TRP A 574 20.77 -19.18 -2.00
C TRP A 574 22.26 -19.42 -1.70
N GLU A 575 23.02 -18.39 -1.34
CA GLU A 575 24.35 -18.57 -0.76
C GLU A 575 24.27 -19.38 0.55
N ALA A 576 25.39 -20.01 0.94
CA ALA A 576 25.45 -20.79 2.17
C ALA A 576 25.08 -19.92 3.38
N GLY A 577 24.10 -20.36 4.18
CA GLY A 577 23.55 -19.57 5.29
C GLY A 577 22.64 -18.41 4.87
N GLY A 578 22.29 -18.31 3.58
CA GLY A 578 21.34 -17.36 3.03
C GLY A 578 19.90 -17.61 3.51
N THR A 579 19.01 -16.68 3.19
CA THR A 579 17.61 -16.72 3.66
C THR A 579 16.80 -17.90 3.10
N GLY A 580 17.25 -18.52 2.00
CA GLY A 580 16.67 -19.72 1.42
C GLY A 580 16.87 -20.96 2.29
N GLU A 581 18.12 -21.28 2.67
CA GLU A 581 18.42 -22.39 3.59
C GLU A 581 17.76 -22.17 4.95
N TYR A 582 17.81 -20.94 5.48
CA TYR A 582 17.09 -20.59 6.70
C TYR A 582 15.60 -20.96 6.61
N GLY A 583 14.95 -20.65 5.48
CA GLY A 583 13.54 -20.95 5.25
C GLY A 583 13.24 -22.45 5.26
N TYR A 584 14.05 -23.25 4.57
CA TYR A 584 13.92 -24.72 4.58
C TYR A 584 14.11 -25.30 5.99
N GLY A 585 15.08 -24.80 6.76
CA GLY A 585 15.33 -25.25 8.12
C GLY A 585 14.16 -24.95 9.07
N VAL A 586 13.58 -23.74 9.01
CA VAL A 586 12.41 -23.37 9.82
C VAL A 586 11.20 -24.23 9.43
N VAL A 587 10.92 -24.40 8.14
CA VAL A 587 9.79 -25.22 7.67
C VAL A 587 9.99 -26.70 8.04
N GLY A 588 11.20 -27.23 7.89
CA GLY A 588 11.52 -28.60 8.29
C GLY A 588 11.28 -28.87 9.78
N ALA A 589 11.66 -27.92 10.65
CA ALA A 589 11.37 -28.01 12.08
C ALA A 589 9.86 -28.02 12.37
N LEU A 590 9.09 -27.13 11.72
CA LEU A 590 7.64 -27.07 11.85
C LEU A 590 6.93 -28.34 11.35
N LEU A 591 7.46 -28.97 10.29
CA LEU A 591 6.94 -30.25 9.78
C LEU A 591 7.29 -31.42 10.71
N ALA A 592 8.48 -31.42 11.29
CA ALA A 592 8.88 -32.41 12.29
C ALA A 592 7.98 -32.36 13.54
N GLU A 593 7.62 -31.16 14.00
CA GLU A 593 6.64 -30.97 15.10
C GLU A 593 5.25 -31.55 14.76
N ARG A 594 4.88 -31.60 13.47
CA ARG A 594 3.64 -32.19 12.97
C ARG A 594 3.77 -33.68 12.61
N GLY A 595 4.96 -34.27 12.75
CA GLY A 595 5.22 -35.66 12.39
C GLY A 595 5.15 -35.95 10.89
N VAL A 596 5.35 -34.94 10.03
CA VAL A 596 5.35 -35.10 8.57
C VAL A 596 6.80 -35.10 8.07
N PRO A 597 7.34 -36.22 7.57
CA PRO A 597 8.68 -36.27 7.03
C PRO A 597 8.86 -35.31 5.85
N PHE A 598 9.97 -34.57 5.87
CA PHE A 598 10.35 -33.61 4.84
C PHE A 598 11.71 -33.97 4.27
N LEU A 599 11.73 -34.40 3.01
CA LEU A 599 12.90 -35.02 2.37
C LEU A 599 13.27 -34.28 1.08
N ASP A 600 14.56 -34.27 0.74
CA ASP A 600 15.07 -33.72 -0.51
C ASP A 600 15.65 -34.81 -1.40
N ALA A 601 14.92 -35.15 -2.47
CA ALA A 601 15.30 -36.08 -3.52
C ALA A 601 15.91 -35.38 -4.75
N THR A 602 16.27 -34.10 -4.64
CA THR A 602 16.88 -33.34 -5.73
C THR A 602 18.26 -33.89 -6.07
N VAL A 603 18.43 -34.41 -7.29
CA VAL A 603 19.68 -34.99 -7.77
C VAL A 603 20.77 -33.93 -7.80
N GLY A 604 21.76 -34.03 -6.90
CA GLY A 604 22.87 -33.08 -6.80
C GLY A 604 22.48 -31.67 -6.32
N GLY A 605 21.33 -31.53 -5.67
CA GLY A 605 20.90 -30.25 -5.06
C GLY A 605 21.78 -29.88 -3.85
N SER A 606 21.97 -28.58 -3.62
CA SER A 606 22.87 -28.06 -2.57
C SER A 606 22.23 -27.88 -1.20
N LEU A 607 20.92 -28.10 -1.06
CA LEU A 607 20.23 -27.96 0.23
C LEU A 607 20.81 -28.91 1.28
N THR A 608 21.37 -28.35 2.36
CA THR A 608 22.00 -29.13 3.45
C THR A 608 21.11 -29.30 4.67
N VAL A 609 20.09 -28.45 4.81
CA VAL A 609 19.22 -28.34 5.99
C VAL A 609 18.01 -29.29 5.96
N VAL A 610 17.77 -29.97 4.83
CA VAL A 610 16.70 -30.96 4.66
C VAL A 610 17.35 -32.33 4.48
N PRO A 611 16.92 -33.39 5.18
CA PRO A 611 17.44 -34.74 4.99
C PRO A 611 17.34 -35.17 3.52
N LYS A 612 18.43 -35.74 3.00
CA LYS A 612 18.48 -36.24 1.62
C LYS A 612 17.77 -37.57 1.49
N ALA A 613 17.13 -37.79 0.34
CA ALA A 613 16.62 -39.08 -0.09
C ALA A 613 17.15 -39.39 -1.50
N THR A 614 17.37 -40.67 -1.77
CA THR A 614 17.65 -41.18 -3.10
C THR A 614 16.34 -41.38 -3.88
N LEU A 615 16.44 -41.53 -5.21
CA LEU A 615 15.26 -41.84 -6.03
C LEU A 615 14.67 -43.21 -5.70
N ASP A 616 15.48 -44.19 -5.27
CA ASP A 616 14.99 -45.50 -4.84
C ASP A 616 14.21 -45.45 -3.52
N GLU A 617 14.66 -44.60 -2.58
CA GLU A 617 13.89 -44.32 -1.36
C GLU A 617 12.57 -43.61 -1.70
N ALA A 618 12.57 -42.65 -2.63
CA ALA A 618 11.34 -42.02 -3.12
C ALA A 618 10.37 -43.04 -3.73
N ARG A 619 10.83 -43.94 -4.60
CA ARG A 619 10.01 -45.04 -5.14
C ARG A 619 9.39 -45.89 -4.02
N SER A 620 10.19 -46.21 -3.01
CA SER A 620 9.74 -47.03 -1.88
C SER A 620 8.65 -46.33 -1.05
N ILE A 621 8.77 -45.02 -0.86
CA ILE A 621 7.75 -44.21 -0.19
C ILE A 621 6.46 -44.16 -1.01
N GLY A 622 6.56 -43.94 -2.33
CA GLY A 622 5.42 -43.92 -3.25
C GLY A 622 4.67 -45.25 -3.32
N ALA A 623 5.38 -46.38 -3.22
CA ALA A 623 4.78 -47.70 -3.23
C ALA A 623 4.10 -48.11 -1.90
N ALA A 624 4.42 -47.42 -0.80
CA ALA A 624 3.92 -47.76 0.54
C ALA A 624 2.66 -47.00 0.96
N GLY A 625 2.36 -45.87 0.31
CA GLY A 625 1.16 -45.06 0.53
C GLY A 625 0.09 -45.32 -0.50
#